data_AF-A0A378L7S9-F1
#
_entry.id   AF-A0A378L7S9-F1
#
_cell.length_a   1.000
_cell.length_b   1.000
_cell.length_c   1.000
_cell.angle_alpha   90.00
_cell.angle_beta   90.00
_cell.angle_gamma   90.00
#
_symmetry.space_group_name_H-M   'P 1'
#
loop_
_entity.id
_entity.type
_entity.pdbx_description
1 polymer ?
#
loop_
_entity_poly.entity_id
_entity_poly.type
_entity_poly.pdbx_seq_one_letter_code
_entity_poly.pdbx_strand_id
1 'polypeptide(L)'
;MLHLQEMVKHGQQTRTVILSERLPNFITTSCQLEVTYHVEAKEDFYLIHLHVKGILPIQCQRCLDEFNFPYDNMTVVAVCRNDERAEQILELYECIVSENLQVSLEDILIDELHLYAPQFHPEINDCSSEINQILVGKNEFY
;
A
#
# COMPACT_ATOMS: atom_id res chain seq x y z
N MET A 1 -10.14 -14.39 0.89
CA MET A 1 -10.80 -14.05 -0.39
C MET A 1 -12.03 -13.19 -0.15
N LEU A 2 -12.21 -12.14 -0.95
CA LEU A 2 -13.37 -11.26 -0.98
C LEU A 2 -14.19 -11.58 -2.24
N HIS A 3 -15.47 -11.88 -2.06
CA HIS A 3 -16.42 -12.09 -3.16
C HIS A 3 -17.15 -10.77 -3.43
N LEU A 4 -16.72 -10.02 -4.45
CA LEU A 4 -17.13 -8.61 -4.62
C LEU A 4 -18.63 -8.43 -4.79
N GLN A 5 -19.29 -9.36 -5.48
CA GLN A 5 -20.74 -9.34 -5.69
C GLN A 5 -21.55 -9.43 -4.39
N GLU A 6 -21.01 -10.11 -3.37
CA GLU A 6 -21.62 -10.18 -2.06
C GLU A 6 -21.25 -8.94 -1.23
N MET A 7 -19.98 -8.54 -1.25
CA MET A 7 -19.44 -7.44 -0.44
C MET A 7 -20.13 -6.10 -0.70
N VAL A 8 -20.65 -5.84 -1.91
CA VAL A 8 -21.47 -4.65 -2.21
C VAL A 8 -22.65 -4.51 -1.25
N LYS A 9 -23.20 -5.62 -0.73
CA LYS A 9 -24.35 -5.63 0.20
C LYS A 9 -23.95 -5.42 1.65
N HIS A 10 -22.67 -5.61 1.99
CA HIS A 10 -22.19 -5.60 3.38
C HIS A 10 -21.74 -4.22 3.86
N GLY A 11 -21.83 -3.18 3.02
CA GLY A 11 -21.43 -1.82 3.37
C GLY A 11 -19.96 -1.75 3.77
N GLN A 12 -19.63 -0.83 4.67
CA GLN A 12 -18.27 -0.68 5.19
C GLN A 12 -17.94 -1.80 6.18
N GLN A 13 -16.73 -2.35 6.04
CA GLN A 13 -16.19 -3.42 6.86
C GLN A 13 -14.82 -3.00 7.40
N THR A 14 -14.51 -3.39 8.63
CA THR A 14 -13.18 -3.17 9.22
C THR A 14 -12.60 -4.50 9.65
N ARG A 15 -11.34 -4.75 9.30
CA ARG A 15 -10.61 -5.97 9.63
C ARG A 15 -9.19 -5.65 10.05
N THR A 16 -8.66 -6.46 10.94
CA THR A 16 -7.22 -6.45 11.27
C THR A 16 -6.55 -7.59 10.51
N VAL A 17 -5.50 -7.27 9.77
CA VAL A 17 -4.73 -8.21 8.94
C VAL A 17 -3.28 -8.18 9.40
N ILE A 18 -2.66 -9.35 9.53
CA ILE A 18 -1.22 -9.48 9.80
C ILE A 18 -0.56 -9.91 8.51
N LEU A 19 0.36 -9.10 8.00
CA LEU A 19 1.14 -9.41 6.81
C LEU A 19 2.56 -9.81 7.24
N SER A 20 3.00 -10.99 6.82
CA SER A 20 4.32 -11.53 7.16
C SER A 20 5.10 -12.02 5.94
N GLU A 21 4.46 -12.11 4.77
CA GLU A 21 5.03 -12.66 3.55
C GLU A 21 4.89 -11.68 2.40
N ARG A 22 5.84 -11.75 1.46
CA ARG A 22 5.88 -10.88 0.27
C ARG A 22 5.82 -9.39 0.61
N LEU A 23 6.31 -8.98 1.77
CA LEU A 23 6.42 -7.56 2.11
C LEU A 23 7.52 -6.90 1.25
N PRO A 24 7.43 -5.58 1.00
CA PRO A 24 8.54 -4.84 0.45
C PRO A 24 9.83 -5.08 1.24
N ASN A 25 10.97 -5.16 0.55
CA ASN A 25 12.25 -5.53 1.15
C ASN A 25 12.74 -4.60 2.28
N PHE A 26 12.20 -3.39 2.36
CA PHE A 26 12.48 -2.40 3.39
C PHE A 26 11.56 -2.51 4.62
N ILE A 27 10.55 -3.37 4.61
CA ILE A 27 9.74 -3.67 5.80
C ILE A 27 10.34 -4.90 6.50
N THR A 28 10.92 -4.69 7.68
CA THR A 28 11.85 -5.67 8.27
C THR A 28 11.18 -6.82 8.99
N THR A 29 9.93 -6.64 9.44
CA THR A 29 9.17 -7.63 10.20
C THR A 29 7.69 -7.61 9.82
N SER A 30 6.94 -8.62 10.28
CA SER A 30 5.50 -8.68 10.03
C SER A 30 4.79 -7.48 10.64
N CYS A 31 3.88 -6.86 9.89
CA CYS A 31 3.12 -5.71 10.35
C CYS A 31 1.63 -6.06 10.52
N GLN A 32 1.00 -5.43 11.52
CA GLN A 32 -0.44 -5.53 11.73
C GLN A 32 -1.09 -4.26 11.19
N LEU A 33 -2.02 -4.43 10.25
CA LEU A 33 -2.77 -3.35 9.61
C LEU A 33 -4.24 -3.44 9.97
N GLU A 34 -4.81 -2.32 10.37
CA GLU A 34 -6.26 -2.13 10.42
C GLU A 34 -6.71 -1.61 9.04
N VAL A 35 -7.65 -2.33 8.44
CA VAL A 35 -8.13 -2.04 7.10
C VAL A 35 -9.63 -1.87 7.15
N THR A 36 -10.06 -0.69 6.78
CA THR A 36 -11.47 -0.37 6.57
C THR A 36 -11.72 -0.32 5.07
N TYR A 37 -12.69 -1.11 4.59
CA TYR A 37 -12.98 -1.17 3.17
C TYR A 37 -14.48 -1.24 2.88
N HIS A 38 -14.87 -0.78 1.69
CA HIS A 38 -16.20 -1.01 1.16
C HIS A 38 -16.14 -1.24 -0.35
N VAL A 39 -17.10 -1.99 -0.87
CA VAL A 39 -17.18 -2.31 -2.30
C VAL A 39 -18.34 -1.56 -2.93
N GLU A 40 -18.06 -0.83 -4.00
CA GLU A 40 -19.03 -0.13 -4.80
C GLU A 40 -19.15 -0.83 -6.16
N ALA A 41 -20.38 -1.16 -6.58
CA ALA A 41 -20.62 -1.68 -7.91
C ALA A 41 -20.70 -0.52 -8.91
N LYS A 42 -19.95 -0.63 -10.02
CA LYS A 42 -20.13 0.19 -11.22
C LYS A 42 -20.82 -0.65 -12.29
N GLU A 43 -21.10 -0.04 -13.45
CA GLU A 43 -21.88 -0.68 -14.53
C GLU A 43 -21.29 -2.03 -14.94
N ASP A 44 -19.96 -2.13 -15.04
CA ASP A 44 -19.28 -3.32 -15.56
C ASP A 44 -18.00 -3.72 -14.81
N PHE A 45 -17.68 -3.03 -13.71
CA PHE A 45 -16.56 -3.31 -12.80
C PHE A 45 -16.93 -2.98 -11.35
N TYR A 46 -16.03 -3.25 -10.41
CA TYR A 46 -16.22 -2.93 -8.99
C TYR A 46 -15.11 -2.01 -8.52
N LEU A 47 -15.43 -1.09 -7.60
CA LEU A 47 -14.43 -0.31 -6.88
C LEU A 47 -14.33 -0.83 -5.45
N ILE A 48 -13.10 -1.02 -4.99
CA ILE A 48 -12.79 -1.30 -3.59
C ILE A 48 -12.15 -0.05 -3.04
N HIS A 49 -12.86 0.61 -2.14
CA HIS A 49 -12.32 1.75 -1.40
C HIS A 49 -11.68 1.21 -0.13
N LEU A 50 -10.42 1.56 0.10
CA LEU A 50 -9.59 1.05 1.18
C LEU A 50 -9.07 2.21 2.01
N HIS A 51 -9.03 2.00 3.32
CA HIS A 51 -8.37 2.85 4.28
C HIS A 51 -7.52 1.96 5.18
N VAL A 52 -6.21 2.04 5.00
CA VAL A 52 -5.23 1.18 5.65
C VAL A 52 -4.46 1.99 6.68
N LYS A 53 -4.46 1.51 7.93
CA LYS A 53 -3.73 2.11 9.04
C LYS A 53 -2.85 1.09 9.75
N GLY A 54 -1.70 1.52 10.23
CA GLY A 54 -0.86 0.69 11.08
C GLY A 54 0.49 1.30 11.33
N ILE A 55 1.34 0.54 12.02
CA ILE A 55 2.74 0.91 12.21
C ILE A 55 3.58 -0.01 11.32
N LEU A 56 4.32 0.60 10.40
CA LEU A 56 5.24 -0.12 9.53
C LEU A 56 6.66 -0.09 10.12
N PRO A 57 7.27 -1.25 10.41
CA PRO A 57 8.67 -1.33 10.80
C PRO A 57 9.54 -1.26 9.53
N ILE A 58 10.14 -0.09 9.28
CA ILE A 58 10.84 0.21 8.03
C ILE A 58 12.34 0.37 8.29
N GLN A 59 13.15 -0.27 7.46
CA GLN A 59 14.57 0.03 7.34
C GLN A 59 14.77 1.11 6.28
N CYS A 60 15.21 2.27 6.73
CA CYS A 60 15.46 3.42 5.87
C CYS A 60 16.52 3.08 4.81
N GLN A 61 16.16 3.16 3.54
CA GLN A 61 17.07 2.86 2.43
C GLN A 61 18.14 3.94 2.20
N ARG A 62 18.15 5.02 3.00
CA ARG A 62 19.21 6.06 2.99
C ARG A 62 20.30 5.79 4.03
N CYS A 63 19.92 5.59 5.29
CA CYS A 63 20.86 5.44 6.41
C CYS A 63 20.97 4.01 6.96
N LEU A 64 20.11 3.10 6.50
CA LEU A 64 19.98 1.72 6.97
C LEU A 64 19.49 1.57 8.42
N ASP A 65 19.12 2.67 9.07
CA ASP A 65 18.48 2.63 10.39
C ASP A 65 17.02 2.17 10.29
N GLU A 66 16.56 1.47 11.33
CA GLU A 66 15.16 1.06 11.46
C GLU A 66 14.34 2.15 12.17
N PHE A 67 13.12 2.37 11.68
CA PHE A 67 12.15 3.28 12.28
C PHE A 67 10.72 2.75 12.12
N ASN A 68 9.84 3.24 13.00
CA ASN A 68 8.42 2.91 12.95
C ASN A 68 7.66 4.04 12.27
N PHE A 69 7.09 3.77 11.09
CA PHE A 69 6.31 4.74 10.35
C PHE A 69 4.81 4.59 10.65
N PRO A 70 4.12 5.65 11.11
CA PRO A 70 2.67 5.64 11.26
C PRO A 70 2.01 5.74 9.88
N TYR A 71 1.61 4.59 9.34
CA TYR A 71 0.99 4.49 8.04
C TYR A 71 -0.51 4.74 8.14
N ASP A 72 -1.01 5.63 7.28
CA ASP A 72 -2.42 5.98 7.13
C ASP A 72 -2.64 6.37 5.67
N ASN A 73 -3.18 5.45 4.88
CA ASN A 73 -3.35 5.64 3.43
C ASN A 73 -4.76 5.27 2.98
N MET A 74 -5.28 6.04 2.01
CA MET A 74 -6.57 5.79 1.39
C MET A 74 -6.37 5.52 -0.10
N THR A 75 -6.85 4.37 -0.56
CA THR A 75 -6.69 3.92 -1.95
C THR A 75 -8.03 3.47 -2.52
N VAL A 76 -8.16 3.54 -3.84
CA VAL A 76 -9.32 3.03 -4.57
C VAL A 76 -8.80 2.13 -5.68
N VAL A 77 -9.23 0.86 -5.65
CA VAL A 77 -8.80 -0.14 -6.61
C VAL A 77 -10.00 -0.60 -7.43
N ALA A 78 -9.87 -0.57 -8.75
CA ALA A 78 -10.86 -1.09 -9.67
C ALA A 78 -10.63 -2.58 -9.91
N VAL A 79 -11.68 -3.40 -9.86
CA VAL A 79 -11.62 -4.82 -10.20
C VAL A 79 -12.42 -5.08 -11.46
N CYS A 80 -11.68 -5.43 -12.52
CA CYS A 80 -12.19 -5.69 -13.85
C CYS A 80 -12.19 -7.20 -14.14
N ARG A 81 -13.07 -7.65 -15.04
CA ARG A 81 -13.10 -9.07 -15.46
C ARG A 81 -12.05 -9.44 -16.49
N ASN A 82 -11.54 -8.47 -17.23
CA ASN A 82 -10.59 -8.67 -18.32
C ASN A 82 -9.64 -7.47 -18.46
N ASP A 83 -8.54 -7.69 -19.18
CA ASP A 83 -7.51 -6.69 -19.42
C ASP A 83 -8.02 -5.53 -20.29
N GLU A 84 -8.85 -5.80 -21.30
CA GLU A 84 -9.42 -4.78 -22.19
C GLU A 84 -10.13 -3.68 -21.39
N ARG A 85 -10.89 -4.06 -20.36
CA ARG A 85 -11.58 -3.09 -19.51
C ARG A 85 -10.62 -2.41 -18.53
N ALA A 86 -9.67 -3.13 -17.96
CA ALA A 86 -8.66 -2.54 -17.08
C ALA A 86 -7.88 -1.43 -17.80
N GLU A 87 -7.45 -1.67 -19.04
CA GLU A 87 -6.71 -0.70 -19.86
C GLU A 87 -7.51 0.59 -20.11
N GLN A 88 -8.83 0.49 -20.31
CA GLN A 88 -9.70 1.66 -20.52
C GLN A 88 -9.83 2.57 -19.29
N ILE A 89 -9.62 2.05 -18.08
CA ILE A 89 -9.84 2.80 -16.83
C ILE A 89 -8.56 2.96 -16.00
N LEU A 90 -7.43 2.43 -16.48
CA LEU A 90 -6.14 2.46 -15.79
C LEU A 90 -5.64 3.89 -15.54
N GLU A 91 -6.03 4.86 -16.39
CA GLU A 91 -5.71 6.28 -16.19
C GLU A 91 -6.43 6.89 -14.98
N LEU A 92 -7.50 6.25 -14.49
CA LEU A 92 -8.34 6.73 -13.41
C LEU A 92 -8.13 5.96 -12.09
N TYR A 93 -7.85 4.66 -12.19
CA TYR A 93 -7.74 3.77 -11.04
C TYR A 93 -6.63 2.74 -11.23
N GLU A 94 -5.99 2.36 -10.12
CA GLU A 94 -5.24 1.11 -10.06
C GLU A 94 -6.19 -0.06 -10.32
N CYS A 95 -5.79 -1.01 -11.17
CA CYS A 95 -6.67 -2.06 -11.66
C CYS A 95 -6.18 -3.46 -11.28
N ILE A 96 -7.12 -4.31 -10.84
CA ILE A 96 -6.92 -5.75 -10.67
C ILE A 96 -7.83 -6.47 -11.64
N VAL A 97 -7.27 -7.39 -12.42
CA VAL A 97 -8.04 -8.25 -13.32
C VAL A 97 -8.36 -9.56 -12.62
N SER A 98 -9.66 -9.86 -12.49
CA SER A 98 -10.19 -11.06 -11.85
C SER A 98 -11.47 -11.52 -12.57
N GLU A 99 -11.36 -12.57 -13.36
CA GLU A 99 -12.47 -13.13 -14.16
C GLU A 99 -13.68 -13.53 -13.28
N ASN A 100 -13.40 -14.07 -12.09
CA ASN A 100 -14.41 -14.54 -11.14
C ASN A 100 -14.82 -13.48 -10.12
N LEU A 101 -14.30 -12.24 -10.22
CA LEU A 101 -14.54 -11.14 -9.28
C LEU A 101 -14.23 -11.52 -7.81
N GLN A 102 -13.22 -12.37 -7.63
CA GLN A 102 -12.67 -12.72 -6.34
C GLN A 102 -11.26 -12.16 -6.24
N VAL A 103 -10.99 -11.48 -5.13
CA VAL A 103 -9.68 -10.89 -4.85
C VAL A 103 -9.27 -11.19 -3.42
N SER A 104 -7.97 -11.31 -3.17
CA SER A 104 -7.46 -11.44 -1.82
C SER A 104 -7.24 -10.05 -1.22
N LEU A 105 -7.80 -9.79 -0.04
CA LEU A 105 -7.51 -8.55 0.68
C LEU A 105 -6.03 -8.46 1.02
N GLU A 106 -5.40 -9.57 1.39
CA GLU A 106 -3.97 -9.61 1.72
C GLU A 106 -3.11 -9.25 0.51
N ASP A 107 -3.41 -9.77 -0.69
CA ASP A 107 -2.64 -9.42 -1.89
C ASP A 107 -2.80 -7.94 -2.24
N ILE A 108 -4.01 -7.38 -2.13
CA ILE A 108 -4.24 -5.94 -2.36
C ILE A 108 -3.40 -5.08 -1.40
N LEU A 109 -3.36 -5.45 -0.12
CA LEU A 109 -2.58 -4.72 0.87
C LEU A 109 -1.07 -4.85 0.61
N ILE A 110 -0.61 -6.02 0.18
CA ILE A 110 0.79 -6.23 -0.20
C ILE A 110 1.16 -5.31 -1.36
N ASP A 111 0.34 -5.26 -2.42
CA ASP A 111 0.59 -4.39 -3.58
C ASP A 111 0.56 -2.91 -3.18
N GLU A 112 -0.39 -2.52 -2.31
CA GLU A 112 -0.45 -1.16 -1.76
C GLU A 112 0.84 -0.77 -1.03
N LEU A 113 1.37 -1.65 -0.17
CA LEU A 113 2.61 -1.38 0.54
C LEU A 113 3.80 -1.24 -0.42
N HIS A 114 3.84 -1.99 -1.52
CA HIS A 114 4.89 -1.82 -2.53
C HIS A 114 4.79 -0.48 -3.25
N LEU A 115 3.58 0.01 -3.50
CA LEU A 115 3.34 1.25 -4.24
C LEU A 115 3.52 2.50 -3.38
N TYR A 116 3.08 2.47 -2.12
CA TYR A 116 2.89 3.67 -1.32
C TYR A 116 3.68 3.71 0.00
N ALA A 117 4.23 2.59 0.48
CA ALA A 117 4.99 2.63 1.72
C ALA A 117 6.30 3.43 1.55
N PRO A 118 6.65 4.30 2.51
CA PRO A 118 7.84 5.12 2.40
C PRO A 118 9.10 4.28 2.57
N GLN A 119 10.10 4.51 1.71
CA GLN A 119 11.39 3.81 1.81
C GLN A 119 12.38 4.51 2.75
N PHE A 120 12.04 5.71 3.22
CA PHE A 120 12.94 6.56 3.99
C PHE A 120 12.21 7.28 5.12
N HIS A 121 12.98 7.81 6.08
CA HIS A 121 12.44 8.78 7.03
C HIS A 121 11.71 9.94 6.31
N PRO A 122 10.64 10.51 6.90
CA PRO A 122 9.97 11.67 6.33
C PRO A 122 10.94 12.84 6.13
N GLU A 123 11.72 13.17 7.16
CA GLU A 123 12.72 14.21 7.10
C GLU A 123 14.13 13.61 6.93
N ILE A 124 14.96 14.26 6.12
CA ILE A 124 16.35 13.80 5.94
C ILE A 124 17.15 13.90 7.25
N ASN A 125 16.84 14.89 8.09
CA ASN A 125 17.51 15.11 9.38
C ASN A 125 17.29 13.99 10.39
N ASP A 126 16.27 13.16 10.19
CA ASP A 126 16.02 11.96 11.00
C ASP A 126 16.94 10.79 10.60
N CYS A 127 17.60 10.87 9.43
CA CYS A 127 18.64 9.91 9.06
C CYS A 127 19.91 10.11 9.90
N SER A 128 20.69 9.04 10.08
CA SER A 128 21.96 9.13 10.81
C SER A 128 22.85 10.27 10.33
N SER A 129 23.42 11.00 11.30
CA SER A 129 24.23 12.20 11.06
C SER A 129 25.46 11.95 10.18
N GLU A 130 26.00 10.73 10.18
CA GLU A 130 27.14 10.33 9.34
C GLU A 130 26.77 10.35 7.85
N ILE A 131 25.57 9.88 7.52
CA ILE A 131 25.05 9.86 6.15
C ILE A 131 24.63 11.26 5.71
N ASN A 132 24.03 12.04 6.61
CA ASN A 132 23.62 13.42 6.32
C ASN A 132 24.82 14.33 5.94
N GLN A 133 26.00 14.12 6.53
CA GLN A 133 27.21 14.86 6.15
C GLN A 133 27.69 14.57 4.71
N ILE A 134 27.37 13.39 4.17
CA ILE A 134 27.70 13.01 2.79
C ILE A 134 26.62 13.50 1.82
N LEU A 135 25.34 13.39 2.19
CA LEU A 135 24.21 13.76 1.34
C LEU A 135 23.99 15.27 1.20
N VAL A 136 24.24 16.06 2.25
CA VAL A 136 24.03 17.52 2.26
C VAL A 136 25.14 18.27 1.53
N GLY A 137 26.20 17.57 1.11
CA GLY A 137 27.33 18.16 0.40
C GLY A 137 28.16 19.02 1.34
N LYS A 138 29.38 18.58 1.64
CA LYS A 138 30.43 19.52 2.00
C LYS A 138 30.65 20.46 0.80
N ASN A 139 30.04 21.64 0.84
CA ASN A 139 30.52 22.82 0.13
C ASN A 139 31.85 23.24 0.76
N GLU A 140 32.90 22.46 0.55
CA GLU A 140 34.28 22.85 0.86
C GLU A 140 35.13 22.63 -0.40
N PHE A 141 34.94 23.52 -1.39
CA PHE A 141 35.97 23.78 -2.38
C PHE A 141 37.08 24.57 -1.69
N TYR A 142 38.28 23.97 -1.60
CA TYR A 142 39.55 24.68 -1.46
C TYR A 142 40.29 24.63 -2.79
#